data_AF-A0AAT9RFB2-F1
#
_entry.id   AF-A0AAT9RFB2-F1
#
_cell.length_a   1.000
_cell.length_b   1.000
_cell.length_c   1.000
_cell.angle_alpha   90.00
_cell.angle_beta   90.00
_cell.angle_gamma   90.00
#
_symmetry.space_group_name_H-M   'P 1'
#
loop_
_entity.id
_entity.type
_entity.pdbx_description
1 polymer ?
#
loop_
_entity_poly.entity_id
_entity_poly.type
_entity_poly.pdbx_seq_one_letter_code
_entity_poly.pdbx_strand_id
1 'polypeptide(L)'
;MTSSPNSPESAWVLEATIRTAPAADSQWQKQLDRLRQIASYDPETQTWHARLGALDLAGVEMLQALFDAARVHGTEACLTPVAVPTYWDGPVFTRGLDVATLLEVQNDRSRPLGQLPLA
;
A
#
# COMPACT_ATOMS: atom_id res chain seq x y z
N MET A 1 -9.89 -2.24 31.31
CA MET A 1 -8.46 -2.34 30.97
C MET A 1 -8.19 -1.25 29.95
N THR A 2 -7.34 -0.27 30.28
CA THR A 2 -7.03 0.87 29.42
C THR A 2 -5.72 0.57 28.70
N SER A 3 -5.78 0.25 27.41
CA SER A 3 -4.60 0.02 26.58
C SER A 3 -3.77 1.31 26.50
N SER A 4 -2.46 1.18 26.73
CA SER A 4 -1.52 2.30 26.75
C SER A 4 -1.43 2.98 25.37
N PRO A 5 -1.43 4.32 25.29
CA PRO A 5 -1.43 5.08 24.02
C PRO A 5 -0.09 5.05 23.25
N ASN A 6 0.85 4.18 23.65
CA ASN A 6 2.20 4.03 23.12
C ASN A 6 2.55 2.55 22.88
N SER A 7 1.60 1.73 22.41
CA SER A 7 1.95 0.42 21.86
C SER A 7 2.55 0.59 20.46
N PRO A 8 3.67 -0.06 20.13
CA PRO A 8 4.19 -0.16 18.75
C PRO A 8 3.22 -0.88 17.78
N GLU A 9 2.12 -1.44 18.29
CA GLU A 9 1.03 -2.10 17.57
C GLU A 9 0.14 -1.15 16.73
N SER A 10 0.44 0.15 16.69
CA SER A 10 -0.37 1.15 15.97
C SER A 10 0.38 1.86 14.84
N ALA A 11 1.59 1.38 14.50
CA ALA A 11 2.35 1.90 13.37
C ALA A 11 1.90 1.22 12.09
N TRP A 12 1.78 2.00 11.01
CA TRP A 12 1.36 1.50 9.70
C TRP A 12 2.03 2.28 8.59
N VAL A 13 2.04 1.68 7.40
CA VAL A 13 2.48 2.33 6.16
C VAL A 13 1.34 2.29 5.16
N LEU A 14 1.26 3.28 4.29
CA LEU A 14 0.29 3.30 3.21
C LEU A 14 0.84 2.49 2.04
N GLU A 15 0.16 1.42 1.65
CA GLU A 15 0.48 0.68 0.45
C GLU A 15 -0.40 1.15 -0.70
N ALA A 16 0.24 1.59 -1.78
CA ALA A 16 -0.40 1.93 -3.04
C ALA A 16 -0.20 0.78 -4.02
N THR A 17 -1.30 0.20 -4.49
CA THR A 17 -1.30 -0.90 -5.46
C THR A 17 -1.93 -0.44 -6.77
N ILE A 18 -1.27 -0.69 -7.90
CA ILE A 18 -1.83 -0.46 -9.23
C ILE A 18 -1.86 -1.77 -10.01
N ARG A 19 -3.03 -2.16 -10.51
CA ARG A 19 -3.13 -3.32 -11.42
C ARG A 19 -2.64 -2.92 -12.80
N THR A 20 -1.77 -3.71 -13.42
CA THR A 20 -1.33 -3.39 -14.78
C THR A 20 -2.45 -3.64 -15.79
N ALA A 21 -2.72 -2.66 -16.66
CA ALA A 21 -3.57 -2.87 -17.82
C ALA A 21 -2.74 -3.50 -18.94
N PRO A 22 -3.31 -4.43 -19.71
CA PRO A 22 -2.69 -4.87 -20.95
C PRO A 22 -2.69 -3.69 -21.94
N ALA A 23 -1.51 -3.11 -22.17
CA ALA A 23 -1.28 -2.05 -23.15
C ALA A 23 -0.38 -2.57 -24.29
N ALA A 24 -0.45 -1.95 -25.47
CA ALA A 24 0.47 -2.26 -26.57
C ALA A 24 1.93 -1.98 -26.17
N ASP A 25 2.87 -2.83 -26.63
CA ASP A 25 4.24 -2.99 -26.09
C ASP A 25 5.04 -1.68 -25.89
N SER A 26 4.87 -0.68 -26.75
CA SER A 26 5.63 0.58 -26.66
C SER A 26 5.09 1.55 -25.60
N GLN A 27 3.79 1.50 -25.30
CA GLN A 27 3.20 2.27 -24.20
C GLN A 27 3.44 1.57 -22.87
N TRP A 28 3.44 0.23 -22.88
CA TRP A 28 3.83 -0.61 -21.76
C TRP A 28 5.24 -0.28 -21.26
N GLN A 29 6.25 -0.24 -22.14
CA GLN A 29 7.63 0.03 -21.72
C GLN A 29 7.81 1.41 -21.06
N LYS A 30 7.12 2.45 -21.56
CA LYS A 30 7.14 3.79 -20.95
C LYS A 30 6.46 3.83 -19.59
N GLN A 31 5.40 3.04 -19.42
CA GLN A 31 4.74 2.86 -18.13
C GLN A 31 5.66 2.15 -17.14
N LEU A 32 6.34 1.07 -17.57
CA LEU A 32 7.33 0.36 -16.77
C LEU A 32 8.45 1.31 -16.30
N ASP A 33 9.07 2.07 -17.20
CA ASP A 33 10.22 2.91 -16.84
C ASP A 33 9.88 4.00 -15.83
N ARG A 34 8.66 4.54 -15.88
CA ARG A 34 8.18 5.52 -14.89
C ARG A 34 7.83 4.86 -13.56
N LEU A 35 7.11 3.74 -13.58
CA LEU A 35 6.67 3.07 -12.36
C LEU A 35 7.83 2.40 -11.62
N ARG A 36 8.84 1.86 -12.32
CA ARG A 36 10.04 1.24 -11.70
C ARG A 36 10.83 2.18 -10.81
N GLN A 37 10.73 3.49 -11.04
CA GLN A 37 11.42 4.48 -10.20
C GLN A 37 10.76 4.68 -8.85
N ILE A 38 9.46 4.34 -8.73
CA ILE A 38 8.63 4.69 -7.58
C ILE A 38 7.89 3.50 -6.96
N ALA A 39 7.85 2.37 -7.64
CA ALA A 39 7.11 1.19 -7.25
C ALA A 39 7.87 -0.09 -7.65
N SER A 40 7.64 -1.16 -6.89
CA SER A 40 8.12 -2.51 -7.19
C SER A 40 7.02 -3.27 -7.92
N TYR A 41 7.40 -4.07 -8.92
CA TYR A 41 6.46 -4.90 -9.67
C TYR A 41 6.41 -6.32 -9.09
N ASP A 42 5.21 -6.79 -8.81
CA ASP A 42 4.92 -8.19 -8.49
C ASP A 42 4.48 -8.92 -9.77
N PRO A 43 5.28 -9.88 -10.28
CA PRO A 43 4.95 -10.64 -11.46
C PRO A 43 3.84 -11.69 -11.24
N GLU A 44 3.60 -12.13 -10.00
CA GLU A 44 2.60 -13.16 -9.70
C GLU A 44 1.18 -12.56 -9.80
N THR A 45 0.99 -11.37 -9.24
CA THR A 45 -0.29 -10.66 -9.21
C THR A 45 -0.45 -9.63 -10.32
N GLN A 46 0.62 -9.38 -11.08
CA GLN A 46 0.69 -8.35 -12.13
C GLN A 46 0.32 -6.96 -11.59
N THR A 47 0.94 -6.60 -10.47
CA THR A 47 0.63 -5.36 -9.75
C THR A 47 1.90 -4.59 -9.41
N TRP A 48 1.79 -3.27 -9.43
CA TRP A 48 2.79 -2.37 -8.88
C TRP A 48 2.47 -2.07 -7.44
N HIS A 49 3.47 -2.08 -6.58
CA HIS A 49 3.36 -1.76 -5.17
C HIS A 49 4.35 -0.68 -4.78
N ALA A 50 3.87 0.36 -4.13
CA ALA A 50 4.69 1.36 -3.47
C ALA A 50 4.23 1.51 -2.02
N ARG A 51 5.17 1.79 -1.11
CA ARG A 51 4.86 1.98 0.31
C ARG A 51 5.31 3.35 0.77
N LEU A 52 4.44 4.03 1.50
CA LEU A 52 4.73 5.32 2.11
C LEU A 52 4.65 5.22 3.62
N GLY A 53 5.67 5.76 4.27
CA GLY A 53 5.73 5.95 5.71
C GLY A 53 5.24 7.30 6.20
N ALA A 54 5.16 8.27 5.29
CA ALA A 54 4.78 9.66 5.56
C ALA A 54 4.19 10.28 4.29
N LEU A 55 3.30 11.27 4.48
CA LEU A 55 2.81 12.14 3.41
C LEU A 55 3.63 13.43 3.37
N ASP A 56 4.91 13.31 3.01
CA ASP A 56 5.76 14.45 2.68
C ASP A 56 5.64 14.80 1.18
N LEU A 57 6.37 15.83 0.72
CA LEU A 57 6.31 16.27 -0.67
C LEU A 57 6.62 15.12 -1.65
N ALA A 58 7.67 14.34 -1.37
CA ALA A 58 8.06 13.20 -2.19
C ALA A 58 6.96 12.13 -2.22
N GLY A 59 6.32 11.86 -1.08
CA GLY A 59 5.19 10.95 -0.99
C GLY A 59 3.96 11.42 -1.77
N VAL A 60 3.65 12.71 -1.73
CA VAL A 60 2.55 13.31 -2.51
C VAL A 60 2.86 13.25 -4.02
N GLU A 61 4.07 13.57 -4.43
CA GLU A 61 4.51 13.46 -5.84
C GLU A 61 4.43 12.01 -6.34
N MET A 62 4.82 11.05 -5.48
CA MET A 62 4.72 9.63 -5.78
C MET A 62 3.26 9.19 -5.99
N LEU A 63 2.37 9.57 -5.06
CA LEU A 63 0.94 9.28 -5.18
C LEU A 63 0.34 9.92 -6.43
N GLN A 64 0.71 11.16 -6.74
CA GLN A 64 0.27 11.84 -7.95
C GLN A 64 0.73 11.09 -9.21
N ALA A 65 2.00 10.68 -9.28
CA ALA A 65 2.52 9.91 -10.41
C ALA A 65 1.80 8.56 -10.58
N LEU A 66 1.47 7.90 -9.47
CA LEU A 66 0.69 6.66 -9.44
C LEU A 66 -0.73 6.88 -9.96
N PHE A 67 -1.45 7.91 -9.50
CA PHE A 67 -2.80 8.21 -9.96
C PHE A 67 -2.85 8.72 -11.40
N ASP A 68 -1.85 9.48 -11.85
CA ASP A 68 -1.75 9.89 -13.24
C ASP A 68 -1.50 8.68 -14.15
N ALA A 69 -0.61 7.76 -13.77
CA ALA A 69 -0.43 6.50 -14.49
C ALA A 69 -1.75 5.69 -14.50
N ALA A 70 -2.44 5.62 -13.38
CA ALA A 70 -3.72 4.94 -13.27
C ALA A 70 -4.76 5.49 -14.26
N ARG A 71 -4.90 6.81 -14.28
CA ARG A 71 -5.82 7.55 -15.15
C ARG A 71 -5.48 7.39 -16.63
N VAL A 72 -4.20 7.51 -17.00
CA VAL A 72 -3.76 7.44 -18.40
C VAL A 72 -4.00 6.05 -18.99
N HIS A 73 -3.84 5.00 -18.17
CA HIS A 73 -3.86 3.61 -18.64
C HIS A 73 -5.16 2.87 -18.29
N GLY A 74 -6.15 3.53 -17.69
CA GLY A 74 -7.40 2.90 -17.29
C GLY A 74 -7.21 1.80 -16.24
N THR A 75 -6.19 1.95 -15.39
CA THR A 75 -5.87 0.99 -14.33
C THR A 75 -6.43 1.45 -13.00
N GLU A 76 -6.76 0.48 -12.15
CA GLU A 76 -7.24 0.76 -10.81
C GLU A 76 -6.04 0.98 -9.87
N ALA A 77 -6.03 2.13 -9.19
CA ALA A 77 -5.11 2.42 -8.10
C ALA A 77 -5.85 2.30 -6.77
N CYS A 78 -5.38 1.42 -5.90
CA CYS A 78 -5.93 1.20 -4.57
C CYS A 78 -4.91 1.68 -3.53
N LEU A 79 -5.38 2.41 -2.52
CA LEU A 79 -4.60 2.80 -1.35
C LEU A 79 -5.11 2.02 -0.15
N THR A 80 -4.23 1.26 0.51
CA THR A 80 -4.59 0.43 1.66
C THR A 80 -3.61 0.68 2.79
N PRO A 81 -4.05 0.96 4.02
CA PRO A 81 -3.16 0.93 5.16
C PRO A 81 -2.70 -0.52 5.39
N VAL A 82 -1.40 -0.73 5.61
CA VAL A 82 -0.85 -2.04 5.96
C VAL A 82 0.04 -1.94 7.20
N ALA A 83 0.15 -3.05 7.93
CA ALA A 83 1.11 -3.16 9.03
C ALA A 83 2.54 -2.91 8.51
N VAL A 84 3.39 -2.33 9.36
CA VAL A 84 4.78 -2.04 9.00
C VAL A 84 5.51 -3.36 8.66
N PRO A 85 6.04 -3.52 7.43
CA PRO A 85 6.80 -4.71 7.08
C PRO A 85 8.07 -4.85 7.91
N THR A 86 8.53 -6.08 8.15
CA THR A 86 9.73 -6.35 8.98
C THR A 86 11.04 -5.79 8.42
N TYR A 87 11.10 -5.50 7.12
CA TYR A 87 12.26 -4.92 6.43
C TYR A 87 12.15 -3.39 6.26
N TRP A 88 11.15 -2.75 6.86
CA TRP A 88 10.90 -1.33 6.69
C TRP A 88 11.73 -0.50 7.67
N ASP A 89 12.70 0.24 7.15
CA ASP A 89 13.55 1.17 7.91
C ASP A 89 13.15 2.66 7.73
N GLY A 90 12.02 2.93 7.07
CA GLY A 90 11.55 4.27 6.74
C GLY A 90 10.62 4.90 7.80
N PRO A 91 10.11 6.12 7.53
CA PRO A 91 9.08 6.74 8.36
C PRO A 91 7.85 5.84 8.53
N VAL A 92 7.04 6.08 9.56
CA VAL A 92 5.78 5.34 9.73
C VAL A 92 4.68 6.30 10.17
N PHE A 93 3.45 6.03 9.76
CA PHE A 93 2.30 6.73 10.32
C PHE A 93 2.05 6.20 11.72
N THR A 94 1.82 7.10 12.68
CA THR A 94 1.44 6.74 14.04
C THR A 94 0.07 7.34 14.35
N ARG A 95 -0.81 6.52 14.93
CA ARG A 95 -2.13 6.89 15.47
C ARG A 95 -3.22 7.25 14.45
N GLY A 96 -4.23 6.40 14.44
CA GLY A 96 -5.62 6.69 14.07
C GLY A 96 -6.45 5.50 14.51
N LEU A 97 -7.38 5.67 15.45
CA LEU A 97 -8.23 4.57 15.96
C LEU A 97 -8.99 3.90 14.79
N ASP A 98 -9.40 4.72 13.82
CA ASP A 98 -10.07 4.29 12.59
C ASP A 98 -9.16 3.46 11.68
N VAL A 99 -7.86 3.75 11.64
CA VAL A 99 -6.89 3.02 10.81
C VAL A 99 -6.50 1.69 11.45
N ALA A 100 -6.38 1.64 12.79
CA ALA A 100 -6.19 0.39 13.51
C ALA A 100 -7.36 -0.58 13.26
N THR A 101 -8.60 -0.07 13.32
CA THR A 101 -9.80 -0.86 13.01
C THR A 101 -9.79 -1.37 11.57
N LEU A 102 -9.40 -0.53 10.59
CA LEU A 102 -9.26 -0.96 9.20
C LEU A 102 -8.20 -2.05 9.01
N LEU A 103 -7.08 -1.94 9.72
CA LEU A 103 -5.99 -2.92 9.68
C LEU A 103 -6.42 -4.27 10.26
N GLU A 104 -7.12 -4.27 11.40
CA GLU A 104 -7.69 -5.48 12.00
C GLU A 104 -8.67 -6.18 11.06
N VAL A 105 -9.61 -5.43 10.47
CA VAL A 105 -10.58 -5.96 9.49
C VAL A 105 -9.89 -6.56 8.27
N GLN A 106 -8.82 -5.95 7.77
CA GLN A 106 -8.07 -6.47 6.64
C GLN A 106 -7.28 -7.73 6.99
N ASN A 107 -6.70 -7.78 8.19
CA ASN A 107 -5.98 -8.95 8.68
C ASN A 107 -6.92 -10.16 8.87
N ASP A 108 -8.15 -9.91 9.36
CA ASP A 108 -9.19 -10.92 9.47
C ASP A 108 -9.68 -11.43 8.09
N ARG A 109 -9.68 -10.60 7.05
CA ARG A 109 -10.02 -11.04 5.68
C ARG A 109 -8.96 -11.95 5.07
N SER A 110 -7.70 -11.75 5.42
CA SER A 110 -6.58 -12.60 5.02
C SER A 110 -6.51 -13.91 5.83
N ARG A 111 -7.40 -14.09 6.81
CA ARG A 111 -7.41 -15.24 7.68
C ARG A 111 -7.99 -16.49 6.99
N PRO A 112 -7.34 -17.67 7.12
CA PRO A 112 -7.92 -18.93 6.68
C PRO A 112 -9.24 -19.22 7.40
N LEU A 113 -10.25 -19.68 6.65
CA LEU A 113 -11.53 -20.10 7.20
C LEU A 113 -11.31 -21.20 8.26
N GLY A 114 -11.74 -20.93 9.50
CA GLY A 114 -11.68 -21.89 10.62
C GLY A 114 -10.82 -21.47 11.82
N GLN A 115 -10.11 -20.33 11.77
CA GLN A 115 -9.45 -19.77 12.96
C GLN A 115 -10.36 -18.79 13.71
N LEU A 116 -10.46 -18.95 15.04
CA LEU A 116 -11.26 -18.10 15.94
C LEU A 116 -10.53 -16.79 16.29
N PRO A 117 -11.19 -15.60 16.27
CA PRO A 117 -10.59 -14.32 16.69
C PRO A 117 -9.87 -14.44 18.02
N LEU A 118 -8.60 -14.02 18.07
CA LEU A 118 -7.86 -13.94 19.32
C LEU A 118 -8.40 -12.72 20.08
N ALA A 119 -9.06 -12.99 21.21
CA ALA A 119 -9.60 -11.99 22.12
C ALA A 119 -8.51 -11.36 23.01
#